data_AF-A0A392RQ15-F1
#
_entry.id   AF-A0A392RQ15-F1
#
_cell.length_a   1.000
_cell.length_b   1.000
_cell.length_c   1.000
_cell.angle_alpha   90.00
_cell.angle_beta   90.00
_cell.angle_gamma   90.00
#
_symmetry.space_group_name_H-M   'P 1'
#
loop_
_entity.id
_entity.type
_entity.pdbx_description
1 polymer ?
#
loop_
_entity_poly.entity_id
_entity_poly.type
_entity_poly.pdbx_seq_one_letter_code
_entity_poly.pdbx_strand_id
1 'polypeptide(L)'
;MEINYNDFDLVIEQAVDFEALKVNEFDVEHFFTNQGWSQFFDSLNGPVYPILVKDFWPRCEIFDKVEADREYALKVAEDVVNNKGKSREQLGLKEFKETEIRSCVSGAEITLTQSNIAQ
;
A
#
# COMPACT_ATOMS: atom_id res chain seq x y z
N MET A 1 -7.74 -1.61 13.57
CA MET A 1 -7.64 -0.46 14.49
C MET A 1 -8.62 0.58 13.97
N GLU A 2 -9.65 0.99 14.73
CA GLU A 2 -10.58 2.04 14.29
C GLU A 2 -9.98 3.41 14.58
N ILE A 3 -9.26 3.97 13.63
CA ILE A 3 -8.81 5.37 13.63
C ILE A 3 -9.80 6.14 12.75
N ASN A 4 -10.24 7.32 13.18
CA ASN A 4 -11.11 8.16 12.36
C ASN A 4 -10.38 8.57 11.08
N TYR A 5 -11.06 8.54 9.94
CA TYR A 5 -10.48 8.94 8.65
C TYR A 5 -9.86 10.35 8.69
N ASN A 6 -10.46 11.26 9.44
CA ASN A 6 -10.02 12.64 9.57
C ASN A 6 -8.80 12.80 10.49
N ASP A 7 -8.48 11.79 11.30
CA ASP A 7 -7.34 11.82 12.23
C ASP A 7 -6.03 11.35 11.55
N PHE A 8 -6.09 10.93 10.27
CA PHE A 8 -4.90 10.57 9.51
C PHE A 8 -4.20 11.79 8.94
N ASP A 9 -3.05 12.13 9.53
CA ASP A 9 -2.08 13.03 8.94
C ASP A 9 -1.11 12.24 8.05
N LEU A 10 -1.17 12.50 6.74
CA LEU A 10 -0.23 11.93 5.78
C LEU A 10 0.97 12.85 5.66
N VAL A 11 2.15 12.33 5.98
CA VAL A 11 3.42 12.99 5.70
C VAL A 11 3.88 12.55 4.31
N ILE A 12 4.12 13.54 3.45
CA ILE A 12 4.63 13.32 2.10
C ILE A 12 6.10 13.73 2.12
N GLU A 13 6.99 12.76 2.00
CA GLU A 13 8.41 13.05 1.89
C GLU A 13 8.72 13.64 0.51
N GLN A 14 9.41 14.77 0.50
CA GLN A 14 9.91 15.41 -0.71
C GLN A 14 11.41 15.11 -0.86
N ALA A 15 11.87 14.98 -2.11
CA ALA A 15 13.29 14.78 -2.40
C ALA A 15 14.15 15.95 -1.92
N VAL A 16 13.58 17.17 -1.95
CA VAL A 16 14.17 18.37 -1.37
C VAL A 16 13.06 19.15 -0.66
N ASP A 17 13.18 19.29 0.66
CA ASP A 17 12.26 20.06 1.49
C ASP A 17 12.85 21.45 1.78
N PHE A 18 12.49 22.43 0.94
CA PHE A 18 12.97 23.81 1.11
C PHE A 18 12.39 24.49 2.36
N GLU A 19 11.21 24.09 2.82
CA GLU A 19 10.61 24.63 4.04
C GLU A 19 11.42 24.21 5.28
N ALA A 20 11.77 22.93 5.37
CA ALA A 20 12.62 22.41 6.44
C ALA A 20 14.00 23.08 6.42
N LEU A 21 14.64 23.23 5.25
CA LEU A 21 15.93 23.91 5.13
C LEU A 21 15.85 25.35 5.65
N LYS A 22 14.80 26.09 5.28
CA LYS A 22 14.61 27.48 5.70
C LYS A 22 14.39 27.62 7.21
N VAL A 23 13.63 26.71 7.83
CA VAL A 23 13.45 26.66 9.30
C VAL A 23 14.79 26.42 10.01
N ASN A 24 15.73 25.76 9.35
CA ASN A 24 17.08 25.50 9.85
C ASN A 24 18.11 26.56 9.37
N GLU A 25 17.67 27.77 9.02
CA GLU A 25 18.52 28.90 8.60
C GLU A 25 19.25 28.72 7.25
N PHE A 26 18.83 27.75 6.43
CA PHE A 26 19.33 27.55 5.07
C PHE A 26 18.30 28.02 4.02
N ASP A 27 18.31 29.32 3.69
CA ASP A 27 17.48 29.87 2.61
C ASP A 27 18.17 29.76 1.24
N VAL A 28 18.08 28.57 0.63
CA VAL A 28 18.74 28.25 -0.65
C VAL A 28 17.79 28.04 -1.83
N GLU A 29 16.48 28.05 -1.60
CA GLU A 29 15.46 27.78 -2.61
C GLU A 29 15.63 28.70 -3.84
N HIS A 30 15.88 29.99 -3.59
CA HIS A 30 16.05 31.00 -4.62
C HIS A 30 17.19 30.69 -5.61
N PHE A 31 18.23 29.94 -5.19
CA PHE A 31 19.30 29.55 -6.11
C PHE A 31 18.79 28.62 -7.21
N PHE A 32 17.79 27.80 -6.93
CA PHE A 32 17.26 26.83 -7.88
C PHE A 32 16.06 27.35 -8.65
N THR A 33 15.13 28.03 -7.97
CA THR A 33 13.91 28.56 -8.61
C THR A 33 14.23 29.64 -9.63
N ASN A 34 15.23 30.50 -9.37
CA ASN A 34 15.71 31.50 -10.33
C ASN A 34 16.33 30.88 -11.61
N GLN A 35 16.80 29.64 -11.54
CA GLN A 35 17.32 28.89 -12.69
C GLN A 35 16.22 28.10 -13.42
N GLY A 36 14.96 28.16 -12.95
CA GLY A 36 13.81 27.46 -13.53
C GLY A 36 13.71 25.98 -13.15
N TRP A 37 14.35 25.55 -12.05
CA TRP A 37 14.39 24.13 -11.66
C TRP A 37 13.13 23.64 -10.92
N SER A 38 12.13 24.50 -10.65
CA SER A 38 10.92 24.12 -9.90
C SER A 38 10.23 22.88 -10.48
N GLN A 39 10.05 22.84 -11.81
CA GLN A 39 9.43 21.69 -12.49
C GLN A 39 10.21 20.39 -12.34
N PHE A 40 11.54 20.47 -12.19
CA PHE A 40 12.38 19.30 -11.96
C PHE A 40 12.14 18.72 -10.57
N PHE A 41 12.06 19.55 -9.52
CA PHE A 41 11.74 19.08 -8.16
C PHE A 41 10.32 18.54 -8.06
N ASP A 42 9.35 19.19 -8.71
CA ASP A 42 7.97 18.68 -8.79
C ASP A 42 7.95 17.28 -9.45
N SER A 43 8.72 17.10 -10.53
CA SER A 43 8.85 15.81 -11.20
C SER A 43 9.58 14.75 -10.37
N LEU A 44 10.54 15.14 -9.52
CA LEU A 44 11.25 14.22 -8.64
C LEU A 44 10.34 13.65 -7.56
N ASN A 45 9.45 14.48 -6.99
CA ASN A 45 8.50 14.04 -5.97
C ASN A 45 7.42 13.11 -6.57
N GLY A 46 7.08 13.31 -7.84
CA GLY A 46 6.09 12.50 -8.55
C GLY A 46 4.66 12.70 -8.01
N PRO A 47 3.67 12.02 -8.62
CA PRO A 47 2.31 12.08 -8.12
C PRO A 47 2.18 11.33 -6.81
N VAL A 48 1.65 12.00 -5.79
CA VAL A 48 1.26 11.38 -4.53
C VAL A 48 -0.24 11.12 -4.57
N TYR A 49 -0.67 9.98 -4.04
CA TYR A 49 -2.08 9.60 -3.97
C TYR A 49 -2.58 9.51 -2.52
N PRO A 50 -2.81 10.64 -1.83
CA PRO A 50 -3.17 10.65 -0.42
C PRO A 50 -4.43 9.86 -0.09
N ILE A 51 -5.43 9.93 -0.96
CA ILE A 51 -6.70 9.21 -0.76
C ILE A 51 -6.47 7.70 -0.81
N LEU A 52 -5.70 7.22 -1.78
CA LEU A 52 -5.36 5.80 -1.91
C LEU A 52 -4.63 5.30 -0.66
N VAL A 53 -3.65 6.07 -0.17
CA VAL A 53 -2.90 5.76 1.05
C VAL A 53 -3.80 5.73 2.28
N LYS A 54 -4.66 6.74 2.45
CA LYS A 54 -5.62 6.85 3.56
C LYS A 54 -6.70 5.77 3.53
N ASP A 55 -7.08 5.29 2.35
CA ASP A 55 -8.06 4.21 2.22
C ASP A 55 -7.41 2.84 2.41
N PHE A 56 -6.16 2.68 1.95
CA PHE A 56 -5.46 1.40 1.94
C PHE A 56 -5.00 0.97 3.33
N TRP A 57 -4.11 1.74 3.97
CA TRP A 57 -3.39 1.32 5.17
C TRP A 57 -4.27 1.07 6.40
N PRO A 58 -5.30 1.88 6.70
CA PRO A 58 -6.11 1.66 7.89
C PRO A 58 -6.97 0.40 7.81
N ARG A 59 -7.26 -0.05 6.58
CA ARG A 59 -8.13 -1.19 6.27
C ARG A 59 -7.37 -2.43 5.83
N CYS A 60 -6.03 -2.35 5.74
CA CYS A 60 -5.27 -3.48 5.26
C CYS A 60 -5.17 -4.57 6.32
N GLU A 61 -5.14 -5.81 5.85
CA GLU A 61 -4.96 -7.00 6.67
C GLU A 61 -3.74 -7.77 6.18
N ILE A 62 -3.00 -8.36 7.13
CA ILE A 62 -1.89 -9.25 6.83
C ILE A 62 -2.48 -10.62 6.52
N PHE A 63 -2.22 -11.11 5.31
CA PHE A 63 -2.60 -12.42 4.86
C PHE A 63 -1.36 -13.30 4.80
N ASP A 64 -1.21 -14.17 5.80
CA ASP A 64 -0.09 -15.08 5.93
C ASP A 64 -0.48 -16.52 5.57
N LYS A 65 0.44 -17.45 5.78
CA LYS A 65 0.19 -18.87 5.49
C LYS A 65 -0.94 -19.45 6.34
N VAL A 66 -1.09 -19.01 7.59
CA VAL A 66 -2.13 -19.52 8.49
C VAL A 66 -3.51 -19.09 7.98
N GLU A 67 -3.65 -17.83 7.58
CA GLU A 67 -4.90 -17.35 6.97
C GLU A 67 -5.15 -18.00 5.60
N ALA A 68 -4.11 -18.28 4.81
CA ALA A 68 -4.26 -19.04 3.58
C ALA A 68 -4.80 -20.45 3.83
N ASP A 69 -4.22 -21.19 4.78
CA ASP A 69 -4.66 -22.54 5.12
C ASP A 69 -6.08 -22.54 5.71
N ARG A 70 -6.43 -21.50 6.48
CA ARG A 70 -7.79 -21.29 7.01
C ARG A 70 -8.81 -21.04 5.90
N GLU A 71 -8.51 -20.13 4.96
CA GLU A 71 -9.37 -19.85 3.80
C GLU A 71 -9.62 -21.12 2.97
N TYR A 72 -8.57 -21.92 2.76
CA TYR A 72 -8.69 -23.22 2.09
C TYR A 72 -9.61 -24.18 2.86
N ALA A 73 -9.40 -24.32 4.17
CA ALA A 73 -10.20 -25.20 5.00
C ALA A 73 -11.69 -24.79 5.01
N LEU A 74 -11.98 -23.49 5.08
CA LEU A 74 -13.33 -22.95 4.97
C LEU A 74 -13.96 -23.29 3.62
N LYS A 75 -13.21 -23.12 2.52
CA LYS A 75 -13.71 -23.42 1.17
C LYS A 75 -14.00 -24.91 0.96
N VAL A 76 -13.18 -25.77 1.56
CA VAL A 76 -13.44 -27.22 1.57
C VAL A 76 -14.67 -27.55 2.41
N ALA A 77 -14.89 -26.86 3.53
CA ALA A 77 -16.02 -27.08 4.42
C ALA A 77 -17.38 -26.65 3.82
N GLU A 78 -17.41 -25.67 2.91
CA GLU A 78 -18.63 -25.26 2.19
C GLU A 78 -19.29 -26.42 1.43
N ASP A 79 -18.49 -27.33 0.86
CA ASP A 79 -18.97 -28.53 0.16
C ASP A 79 -17.93 -29.65 0.27
N VAL A 80 -17.93 -30.34 1.41
CA VAL A 80 -16.94 -31.40 1.70
C VAL A 80 -16.96 -32.53 0.66
N VAL A 81 -18.12 -32.82 0.06
CA VAL A 81 -18.27 -33.92 -0.91
C VAL A 81 -17.52 -33.58 -2.19
N ASN A 82 -17.67 -32.35 -2.69
CA ASN A 82 -17.10 -31.95 -3.97
C ASN A 82 -15.74 -31.26 -3.87
N ASN A 83 -15.39 -30.68 -2.72
CA ASN A 83 -14.18 -29.85 -2.58
C ASN A 83 -12.99 -30.58 -1.95
N LYS A 84 -13.22 -31.71 -1.28
CA LYS A 84 -12.14 -32.47 -0.63
C LYS A 84 -11.11 -32.96 -1.64
N GLY A 85 -9.83 -32.71 -1.35
CA GLY A 85 -8.70 -33.15 -2.17
C GLY A 85 -8.41 -32.28 -3.39
N LYS A 86 -9.21 -31.24 -3.65
CA LYS A 86 -8.91 -30.24 -4.68
C LYS A 86 -7.78 -29.30 -4.24
N SER A 87 -6.99 -28.84 -5.20
CA SER A 87 -6.01 -27.77 -4.98
C SER A 87 -6.70 -26.41 -4.76
N ARG A 88 -5.97 -25.41 -4.25
CA ARG A 88 -6.46 -24.03 -4.10
C ARG A 88 -7.01 -23.48 -5.43
N GLU A 89 -6.26 -23.65 -6.51
CA GLU A 89 -6.64 -23.20 -7.85
C GLU A 89 -7.94 -23.88 -8.32
N GLN A 90 -8.08 -25.18 -8.09
CA GLN A 90 -9.30 -25.93 -8.42
C GLN A 90 -10.53 -25.50 -7.59
N LEU A 91 -10.30 -24.87 -6.44
CA LEU A 91 -11.33 -24.26 -5.60
C LEU A 91 -11.59 -22.78 -5.95
N GLY A 92 -10.89 -22.24 -6.96
CA GLY A 92 -10.97 -20.83 -7.36
C GLY A 92 -10.26 -19.88 -6.39
N LEU A 93 -9.41 -20.40 -5.50
CA LEU A 93 -8.63 -19.59 -4.56
C LEU A 93 -7.29 -19.17 -5.19
N LYS A 94 -6.83 -17.96 -4.89
CA LYS A 94 -5.50 -17.49 -5.29
C LYS A 94 -4.42 -18.39 -4.67
N GLU A 95 -3.38 -18.69 -5.46
CA GLU A 95 -2.18 -19.36 -4.97
C GLU A 95 -1.48 -18.48 -3.92
N PHE A 96 -1.10 -19.06 -2.78
CA PHE A 96 -0.33 -18.36 -1.76
C PHE A 96 1.15 -18.61 -1.97
N LYS A 97 1.92 -17.56 -2.29
CA LYS A 97 3.36 -17.65 -2.57
C LYS A 97 4.21 -17.07 -1.44
N GLU A 98 3.76 -15.95 -0.89
CA GLU A 98 4.44 -15.18 0.15
C GLU A 98 3.40 -14.46 1.00
N THR A 99 3.81 -13.88 2.13
CA THR A 99 2.93 -13.04 2.96
C THR A 99 2.49 -11.81 2.18
N GLU A 100 1.20 -11.50 2.27
CA GLU A 100 0.57 -10.42 1.52
C GLU A 100 -0.06 -9.40 2.48
N ILE A 101 -0.12 -8.14 2.04
CA ILE A 101 -0.95 -7.10 2.67
C ILE A 101 -2.12 -6.86 1.73
N ARG A 102 -3.32 -7.21 2.16
CA ARG A 102 -4.54 -7.11 1.36
C ARG A 102 -5.40 -5.97 1.87
N SER A 103 -5.99 -5.18 0.98
CA SER A 103 -6.96 -4.14 1.33
C SER A 103 -7.97 -3.99 0.22
N CYS A 104 -9.17 -3.50 0.55
CA CYS A 104 -10.17 -3.13 -0.44
C CYS A 104 -10.27 -1.60 -0.48
N VAL A 105 -9.86 -1.00 -1.60
CA VAL A 105 -9.92 0.44 -1.80
C VAL A 105 -10.90 0.74 -2.92
N SER A 106 -11.94 1.52 -2.61
CA SER A 106 -12.99 1.90 -3.57
C SER A 106 -13.62 0.70 -4.32
N GLY A 107 -13.70 -0.46 -3.68
CA GLY A 107 -14.25 -1.69 -4.27
C GLY A 107 -13.27 -2.51 -5.09
N ALA A 108 -12.01 -2.07 -5.22
CA ALA A 108 -10.94 -2.85 -5.83
C ALA A 108 -10.12 -3.59 -4.76
N GLU A 109 -9.88 -4.88 -4.98
CA GLU A 109 -8.92 -5.65 -4.18
C GLU A 109 -7.49 -5.24 -4.56
N ILE A 110 -6.75 -4.73 -3.58
CA ILE A 110 -5.34 -4.39 -3.71
C ILE A 110 -4.53 -5.36 -2.86
N THR A 111 -3.44 -5.87 -3.41
CA THR A 111 -2.53 -6.80 -2.73
C THR A 111 -1.11 -6.28 -2.92
N LEU A 112 -0.41 -6.06 -1.81
CA LEU A 112 1.02 -5.78 -1.78
C LEU A 112 1.76 -7.01 -1.28
N THR A 113 2.85 -7.35 -1.97
CA THR A 113 3.76 -8.43 -1.56
C THR A 113 5.16 -7.86 -1.31
N GLN A 114 6.06 -8.66 -0.71
CA GLN A 114 7.44 -8.23 -0.49
C GLN A 114 8.11 -7.83 -1.81
N SER A 115 7.83 -8.58 -2.88
CA SER A 115 8.31 -8.31 -4.23
C SER A 115 7.86 -6.94 -4.79
N ASN A 116 6.75 -6.37 -4.29
CA ASN A 116 6.30 -5.03 -4.68
C ASN A 116 7.03 -3.90 -3.95
N ILE A 117 7.57 -4.15 -2.75
CA ILE A 117 8.16 -3.13 -1.88
C ILE A 117 9.69 -3.08 -2.02
N ALA A 118 10.35 -4.21 -2.25
CA ALA A 118 11.81 -4.32 -2.23
C ALA A 118 12.51 -3.93 -3.55
N GLN A 119 11.96 -2.98 -4.31
CA GLN A 119 12.58 -2.48 -5.55
C GLN A 119 13.65 -1.42 -5.29
#